data_AF-R7YNX4-F1
#
_entry.id   AF-R7YNX4-F1
#
_cell.length_a   1.000
_cell.length_b   1.000
_cell.length_c   1.000
_cell.angle_alpha   90.00
_cell.angle_beta   90.00
_cell.angle_gamma   90.00
#
_symmetry.space_group_name_H-M   'P 1'
#
loop_
_entity.id
_entity.type
_entity.pdbx_description
1 polymer ?
#
loop_
_entity_poly.entity_id
_entity_poly.type
_entity_poly.pdbx_seq_one_letter_code
_entity_poly.pdbx_strand_id
1 'polypeptide(L)'
;MADEGASPQELILEACRRNNTDLLSEVLTALSKASKNPTAHIASTLNTARDGIGNGVLHLAASTGSYDVLDILLDQEGLEIDELDRLERDTPLHKAVRFVNGLSQEEWAEGHAVVEILLDAGCDPRIRNKAKLKPGELVDPRNQELRAILQRAEFAFLAGDDVVREDGDDGQGSGSESD
;
A
#
# COMPACT_ATOMS: atom_id res chain seq x y z
N MET A 1 29.71 -25.54 -9.11
CA MET A 1 28.60 -24.59 -9.29
C MET A 1 28.46 -23.89 -7.97
N ALA A 2 28.78 -22.60 -7.89
CA ALA A 2 28.53 -21.86 -6.66
C ALA A 2 27.01 -21.79 -6.51
N ASP A 3 26.51 -22.31 -5.40
CA ASP A 3 25.15 -22.10 -4.95
C ASP A 3 25.03 -20.61 -4.66
N GLU A 4 24.67 -19.83 -5.67
CA GLU A 4 24.42 -18.41 -5.53
C GLU A 4 23.13 -18.32 -4.71
N GLY A 5 23.29 -18.09 -3.40
CA GLY A 5 22.17 -18.05 -2.47
C GLY A 5 21.11 -17.04 -2.91
N ALA A 6 19.90 -17.19 -2.38
CA ALA A 6 18.77 -16.33 -2.73
C ALA A 6 19.14 -14.85 -2.64
N SER A 7 18.81 -14.10 -3.69
CA SER A 7 19.06 -12.66 -3.75
C SER A 7 18.26 -11.91 -2.67
N PRO A 8 18.66 -10.70 -2.27
CA PRO A 8 17.90 -9.91 -1.31
C PRO A 8 16.43 -9.72 -1.70
N GLN A 9 16.14 -9.53 -3.00
CA GLN A 9 14.77 -9.40 -3.49
C GLN A 9 13.96 -10.69 -3.29
N GLU A 10 14.55 -11.86 -3.59
CA GLU A 10 13.89 -13.15 -3.38
C GLU A 10 13.63 -13.42 -1.90
N LEU A 11 14.57 -13.08 -1.02
CA LEU A 11 14.41 -13.21 0.43
C LEU A 11 13.31 -12.29 0.97
N ILE A 12 13.23 -11.04 0.50
CA ILE A 12 12.15 -10.11 0.86
C ILE A 12 10.79 -10.68 0.41
N LEU A 13 10.69 -11.16 -0.82
CA LEU A 13 9.45 -11.75 -1.33
C LEU A 13 9.07 -13.00 -0.54
N GLU A 14 10.03 -13.81 -0.13
CA GLU A 14 9.77 -14.98 0.70
C GLU A 14 9.32 -14.60 2.12
N ALA A 15 9.90 -13.56 2.70
CA ALA A 15 9.42 -13.00 3.95
C ALA A 15 7.96 -12.53 3.85
N CYS A 16 7.60 -11.85 2.75
CA CYS A 16 6.22 -11.43 2.45
C CYS A 16 5.25 -12.62 2.27
N ARG A 17 5.70 -13.78 1.79
CA ARG A 17 4.83 -14.96 1.65
C ARG A 17 4.51 -15.63 2.97
N ARG A 18 5.45 -15.59 3.92
CA ARG A 18 5.40 -16.37 5.17
C ARG A 18 5.13 -15.53 6.41
N ASN A 19 4.84 -14.24 6.24
CA ASN A 19 4.79 -13.26 7.33
C ASN A 19 6.03 -13.34 8.24
N ASN A 20 7.23 -13.48 7.65
CA ASN A 20 8.47 -13.69 8.40
C ASN A 20 9.21 -12.37 8.62
N THR A 21 8.88 -11.69 9.73
CA THR A 21 9.46 -10.39 10.13
C THR A 21 10.95 -10.46 10.43
N ASP A 22 11.42 -11.59 10.97
CA ASP A 22 12.84 -11.78 11.32
C ASP A 22 13.70 -11.79 10.06
N LEU A 23 13.30 -12.58 9.06
CA LEU A 23 13.99 -12.63 7.77
C LEU A 23 13.97 -11.27 7.07
N LEU A 24 12.82 -10.59 7.06
CA LEU A 24 12.71 -9.25 6.46
C LEU A 24 13.68 -8.28 7.14
N SER A 25 13.68 -8.24 8.47
CA SER A 25 14.52 -7.34 9.27
C SER A 25 16.01 -7.61 9.05
N GLU A 26 16.41 -8.87 8.94
CA GLU A 26 17.78 -9.26 8.62
C GLU A 26 18.21 -8.72 7.24
N VAL A 27 17.36 -8.91 6.22
CA VAL A 27 17.66 -8.45 4.86
C VAL A 27 17.72 -6.92 4.79
N LEU A 28 16.76 -6.21 5.41
CA LEU A 28 16.76 -4.75 5.48
C LEU A 28 18.01 -4.21 6.18
N THR A 29 18.44 -4.86 7.26
CA THR A 29 19.68 -4.52 7.96
C THR A 29 20.91 -4.72 7.08
N ALA A 30 20.95 -5.81 6.31
CA ALA A 30 22.04 -6.07 5.37
C ALA A 30 22.09 -5.03 4.24
N LEU A 31 20.94 -4.68 3.65
CA LEU A 31 20.83 -3.63 2.63
C LEU A 31 21.28 -2.27 3.17
N SER A 32 20.89 -1.93 4.41
CA SER A 32 21.32 -0.70 5.08
C SER A 32 22.84 -0.61 5.19
N LYS A 33 23.50 -1.70 5.58
CA LYS A 33 24.98 -1.76 5.70
C LYS A 33 25.71 -1.74 4.35
N ALA A 34 25.05 -2.16 3.27
CA ALA A 34 25.65 -2.28 1.95
C ALA A 34 25.74 -0.95 1.18
N SER A 35 25.05 0.11 1.62
CA SER A 35 24.96 1.39 0.92
C SER A 35 25.35 2.59 1.79
N LYS A 36 25.95 3.61 1.17
CA LYS A 36 26.18 4.92 1.81
C LYS A 36 24.90 5.76 1.92
N ASN A 37 23.85 5.39 1.17
CA ASN A 37 22.51 5.95 1.26
C ASN A 37 21.53 4.80 1.53
N PRO A 38 21.37 4.36 2.79
CA PRO A 38 20.55 3.21 3.17
C PRO A 38 19.10 3.33 2.73
N THR A 39 18.45 4.45 3.03
CA THR A 39 17.03 4.69 2.75
C THR A 39 16.72 4.53 1.27
N ALA A 40 17.45 5.25 0.40
CA ALA A 40 17.22 5.17 -1.05
C ALA A 40 17.51 3.77 -1.61
N HIS A 41 18.50 3.07 -1.05
CA HIS A 41 18.84 1.72 -1.49
C HIS A 41 17.77 0.70 -1.09
N ILE A 42 17.24 0.80 0.13
CA ILE A 42 16.13 -0.03 0.62
C ILE A 42 14.89 0.24 -0.24
N ALA A 43 14.48 1.50 -0.38
CA ALA A 43 13.32 1.89 -1.18
C ALA A 43 13.44 1.37 -2.61
N SER A 44 14.57 1.61 -3.28
CA SER A 44 14.82 1.09 -4.64
C SER A 44 14.76 -0.43 -4.71
N THR A 45 15.23 -1.14 -3.69
CA THR A 45 15.20 -2.62 -3.67
C THR A 45 13.77 -3.13 -3.50
N LEU A 46 13.00 -2.53 -2.58
CA LEU A 46 11.60 -2.88 -2.33
C LEU A 46 10.73 -2.56 -3.55
N ASN A 47 10.85 -1.35 -4.11
CA ASN A 47 10.05 -0.88 -5.26
C ASN A 47 10.34 -1.63 -6.55
N THR A 48 11.46 -2.37 -6.65
CA THR A 48 11.83 -3.14 -7.85
C THR A 48 11.73 -4.65 -7.67
N ALA A 49 11.62 -5.15 -6.43
CA ALA A 49 11.41 -6.57 -6.18
C ALA A 49 10.06 -7.02 -6.77
N ARG A 50 10.09 -8.08 -7.59
CA ARG A 50 8.90 -8.65 -8.22
C ARG A 50 8.92 -10.17 -8.14
N ASP A 51 7.77 -10.78 -7.88
CA ASP A 51 7.61 -12.23 -7.99
C ASP A 51 7.53 -12.69 -9.46
N GLY A 52 7.40 -14.01 -9.67
CA GLY A 52 7.37 -14.61 -11.01
C GLY A 52 6.19 -14.17 -11.89
N ILE A 53 5.14 -13.56 -11.31
CA ILE A 53 3.98 -13.05 -12.06
C ILE A 53 3.92 -11.51 -12.08
N GLY A 54 4.87 -10.84 -11.45
CA GLY A 54 5.01 -9.39 -11.46
C GLY A 54 4.28 -8.65 -10.35
N ASN A 55 3.98 -9.32 -9.23
CA ASN A 55 3.56 -8.64 -8.00
C ASN A 55 4.77 -8.05 -7.29
N GLY A 56 4.66 -6.83 -6.77
CA GLY A 56 5.64 -6.28 -5.83
C GLY A 56 5.43 -6.76 -4.39
N VAL A 57 6.19 -6.19 -3.47
CA VAL A 57 6.27 -6.66 -2.08
C VAL A 57 4.95 -6.46 -1.33
N LEU A 58 4.31 -5.30 -1.49
CA LEU A 58 3.02 -4.99 -0.85
C LEU A 58 1.88 -5.82 -1.43
N HIS A 59 1.86 -6.02 -2.75
CA HIS A 59 0.90 -6.90 -3.41
C HIS A 59 0.95 -8.31 -2.82
N LEU A 60 2.15 -8.85 -2.67
CA LEU A 60 2.36 -10.20 -2.18
C LEU A 60 1.96 -10.33 -0.71
N ALA A 61 2.45 -9.43 0.15
CA ALA A 61 2.12 -9.43 1.58
C ALA A 61 0.61 -9.24 1.82
N ALA A 62 -0.05 -8.35 1.06
CA ALA A 62 -1.49 -8.16 1.12
C ALA A 62 -2.28 -9.40 0.65
N SER A 63 -1.80 -10.09 -0.38
CA SER A 63 -2.47 -11.29 -0.91
C SER A 63 -2.39 -12.52 0.01
N THR A 64 -1.41 -12.54 0.92
CA THR A 64 -1.19 -13.62 1.89
C THR A 64 -1.64 -13.24 3.30
N GLY A 65 -2.10 -12.01 3.53
CA GLY A 65 -2.46 -11.51 4.86
C GLY A 65 -1.27 -11.37 5.80
N SER A 66 -0.06 -11.12 5.29
CA SER A 66 1.15 -10.97 6.09
C SER A 66 1.22 -9.59 6.76
N TYR A 67 0.36 -9.42 7.76
CA TYR A 67 0.14 -8.16 8.47
C TYR A 67 1.42 -7.57 9.08
N ASP A 68 2.18 -8.37 9.82
CA ASP A 68 3.37 -7.88 10.52
C ASP A 68 4.48 -7.49 9.53
N VAL A 69 4.57 -8.17 8.39
CA VAL A 69 5.46 -7.77 7.30
C VAL A 69 4.97 -6.48 6.63
N LEU A 70 3.67 -6.31 6.43
CA LEU A 70 3.12 -5.06 5.90
C LEU A 70 3.49 -3.87 6.80
N ASP A 71 3.34 -4.01 8.12
CA ASP A 71 3.70 -2.98 9.10
C ASP A 71 5.15 -2.51 8.91
N ILE A 72 6.10 -3.46 8.88
CA ILE A 72 7.53 -3.15 8.66
C ILE A 72 7.79 -2.52 7.29
N LEU A 73 7.13 -3.00 6.23
CA LEU A 73 7.31 -2.46 4.88
C LEU A 73 6.80 -1.03 4.78
N LEU A 74 5.59 -0.76 5.27
CA LEU A 74 4.93 0.55 5.18
C LEU A 74 5.67 1.63 5.97
N ASP A 75 6.46 1.26 6.97
CA ASP A 75 7.38 2.15 7.69
C ASP A 75 8.62 2.58 6.87
N GLN A 76 8.90 1.95 5.72
CA GLN A 76 10.07 2.28 4.91
C GLN A 76 9.86 3.54 4.07
N GLU A 77 10.66 4.57 4.33
CA GLU A 77 10.64 5.82 3.56
C GLU A 77 10.94 5.58 2.08
N GLY A 78 10.11 6.15 1.20
CA GLY A 78 10.26 6.04 -0.26
C GLY A 78 9.68 4.77 -0.88
N LEU A 79 9.02 3.91 -0.09
CA LEU A 79 8.24 2.80 -0.61
C LEU A 79 7.04 3.30 -1.44
N GLU A 80 6.85 2.71 -2.62
CA GLU A 80 5.66 2.96 -3.46
C GLU A 80 4.48 2.12 -2.97
N ILE A 81 3.44 2.78 -2.46
CA ILE A 81 2.29 2.12 -1.81
C ILE A 81 1.12 1.80 -2.74
N ASP A 82 1.04 2.47 -3.90
CA ASP A 82 -0.05 2.37 -4.87
C ASP A 82 0.42 1.83 -6.24
N GLU A 83 1.53 1.10 -6.27
CA GLU A 83 1.98 0.43 -7.48
C GLU A 83 0.90 -0.52 -8.03
N LEU A 84 0.89 -0.69 -9.35
CA LEU A 84 -0.04 -1.58 -10.03
C LEU A 84 0.66 -2.87 -10.43
N ASP A 85 0.05 -4.01 -10.11
CA ASP A 85 0.56 -5.29 -10.55
C ASP A 85 0.56 -5.42 -12.08
N ARG A 86 1.32 -6.40 -12.58
CA ARG A 86 1.49 -6.60 -14.02
C ARG A 86 0.24 -7.14 -14.72
N LEU A 87 -0.51 -8.03 -14.08
CA LEU A 87 -1.53 -8.83 -14.74
C LEU A 87 -2.89 -8.13 -14.79
N GLU A 88 -3.37 -7.70 -13.63
CA GLU A 88 -4.71 -7.15 -13.42
C GLU A 88 -4.70 -5.64 -13.16
N ARG A 89 -3.51 -5.03 -13.10
CA ARG A 89 -3.30 -3.67 -12.61
C ARG A 89 -4.00 -3.45 -11.26
N ASP A 90 -4.00 -4.47 -10.42
CA ASP A 90 -4.48 -4.36 -9.04
C ASP A 90 -3.46 -3.53 -8.24
N THR A 91 -3.92 -2.72 -7.29
CA THR A 91 -3.06 -2.13 -6.24
C THR A 91 -2.92 -3.12 -5.06
N PRO A 92 -2.04 -2.86 -4.07
CA PRO A 92 -2.02 -3.64 -2.84
C PRO A 92 -3.39 -3.73 -2.14
N LEU A 93 -4.18 -2.64 -2.12
CA LEU A 93 -5.55 -2.67 -1.59
C LEU A 93 -6.48 -3.64 -2.33
N HIS A 94 -6.36 -3.75 -3.66
CA HIS A 94 -7.14 -4.75 -4.40
C HIS A 94 -6.76 -6.18 -3.98
N LYS A 95 -5.46 -6.44 -3.77
CA LYS A 95 -4.98 -7.75 -3.30
C LYS A 95 -5.48 -8.07 -1.90
N ALA A 96 -5.46 -7.09 -0.99
CA ALA A 96 -6.01 -7.24 0.36
C ALA A 96 -7.50 -7.59 0.32
N VAL A 97 -8.32 -6.88 -0.48
CA VAL A 97 -9.75 -7.20 -0.61
C VAL A 97 -9.98 -8.61 -1.15
N ARG A 98 -9.20 -9.04 -2.16
CA ARG A 98 -9.28 -10.40 -2.69
C ARG A 98 -8.89 -11.46 -1.65
N PHE A 99 -7.90 -11.17 -0.82
CA PHE A 99 -7.52 -12.02 0.31
C PHE A 99 -8.68 -12.17 1.29
N VAL A 100 -9.28 -11.06 1.76
CA VAL A 100 -10.42 -11.13 2.70
C VAL A 100 -11.62 -11.88 2.11
N ASN A 101 -11.90 -11.71 0.81
CA ASN A 101 -12.96 -12.45 0.13
C ASN A 101 -12.73 -13.98 0.09
N GLY A 102 -11.48 -14.42 0.20
CA GLY A 102 -11.10 -15.84 0.27
C GLY A 102 -11.21 -16.45 1.67
N LEU A 103 -11.32 -15.63 2.71
CA LEU A 103 -11.42 -16.07 4.11
C LEU A 103 -12.83 -16.53 4.48
N SER A 104 -12.92 -17.34 5.54
CA SER A 104 -14.20 -17.62 6.19
C SER A 104 -14.72 -16.37 6.93
N GLN A 105 -16.02 -16.32 7.23
CA GLN A 105 -16.61 -15.17 7.93
C GLN A 105 -16.03 -14.95 9.33
N GLU A 106 -15.57 -16.02 9.97
CA GLU A 106 -14.97 -15.99 11.31
C GLU A 106 -13.58 -15.31 11.29
N GLU A 107 -12.89 -15.35 10.15
CA GLU A 107 -11.54 -14.80 9.94
C GLU A 107 -11.58 -13.40 9.31
N TRP A 108 -12.77 -12.88 8.94
CA TRP A 108 -12.87 -11.58 8.27
C TRP A 108 -12.27 -10.43 9.08
N ALA A 109 -12.36 -10.47 10.41
CA ALA A 109 -11.80 -9.44 11.27
C ALA A 109 -10.27 -9.33 11.10
N GLU A 110 -9.57 -10.46 10.99
CA GLU A 110 -8.12 -10.50 10.72
C GLU A 110 -7.82 -9.97 9.32
N GLY A 111 -8.65 -10.33 8.34
CA GLY A 111 -8.56 -9.79 6.98
C GLY A 111 -8.80 -8.28 6.91
N HIS A 112 -9.72 -7.74 7.72
CA HIS A 112 -9.99 -6.30 7.78
C HIS A 112 -8.76 -5.52 8.24
N ALA A 113 -8.02 -6.04 9.23
CA ALA A 113 -6.79 -5.39 9.72
C ALA A 113 -5.74 -5.19 8.60
N VAL A 114 -5.63 -6.13 7.67
CA VAL A 114 -4.75 -6.03 6.48
C VAL A 114 -5.18 -4.89 5.55
N VAL A 115 -6.49 -4.65 5.41
CA VAL A 115 -7.01 -3.54 4.61
C VAL A 115 -6.82 -2.22 5.34
N GLU A 116 -7.09 -2.18 6.64
CA GLU A 116 -6.97 -0.98 7.47
C GLU A 116 -5.53 -0.46 7.51
N ILE A 117 -4.52 -1.31 7.72
CA ILE A 117 -3.12 -0.85 7.75
C ILE A 117 -2.66 -0.23 6.43
N LEU A 118 -3.13 -0.75 5.29
CA LEU A 118 -2.85 -0.16 3.98
C LEU A 118 -3.54 1.20 3.83
N LEU A 119 -4.78 1.34 4.30
CA LEU A 119 -5.51 2.61 4.26
C LEU A 119 -4.87 3.65 5.19
N ASP A 120 -4.45 3.24 6.38
CA ASP A 120 -3.79 4.09 7.37
C ASP A 120 -2.42 4.57 6.88
N ALA A 121 -1.71 3.75 6.10
CA ALA A 121 -0.49 4.13 5.39
C ALA A 121 -0.73 5.04 4.17
N GLY A 122 -1.98 5.33 3.84
CA GLY A 122 -2.35 6.28 2.79
C GLY A 122 -2.52 5.69 1.38
N CYS A 123 -2.68 4.36 1.24
CA CYS A 123 -3.02 3.78 -0.06
C CYS A 123 -4.36 4.32 -0.57
N ASP A 124 -4.45 4.74 -1.84
CA ASP A 124 -5.65 5.35 -2.39
C ASP A 124 -6.74 4.30 -2.74
N PRO A 125 -7.89 4.27 -2.02
CA PRO A 125 -8.96 3.30 -2.28
C PRO A 125 -9.77 3.62 -3.54
N ARG A 126 -9.44 4.68 -4.29
CA ARG A 126 -10.17 5.11 -5.49
C ARG A 126 -9.50 4.66 -6.78
N ILE A 127 -8.28 4.14 -6.72
CA ILE A 127 -7.56 3.66 -7.90
C ILE A 127 -8.33 2.50 -8.53
N ARG A 128 -8.44 2.53 -9.86
CA ARG A 128 -9.14 1.50 -10.63
C ARG A 128 -8.15 0.55 -11.29
N ASN A 129 -8.40 -0.75 -11.14
CA ASN A 129 -7.64 -1.78 -11.81
C ASN A 129 -7.96 -1.89 -13.31
N LYS A 130 -7.42 -2.91 -13.99
CA LYS A 130 -7.65 -3.18 -15.42
C LYS A 130 -9.11 -3.41 -15.77
N ALA A 131 -9.89 -3.98 -14.86
CA ALA A 131 -11.34 -4.15 -15.01
C ALA A 131 -12.13 -2.85 -14.74
N LYS A 132 -11.42 -1.74 -14.49
CA LYS A 132 -11.97 -0.43 -14.11
C LYS A 132 -12.70 -0.47 -12.76
N LEU A 133 -12.37 -1.42 -11.91
CA LEU A 133 -12.99 -1.57 -10.59
C LEU A 133 -12.09 -0.97 -9.52
N LYS A 134 -12.67 -0.30 -8.53
CA LYS A 134 -12.03 0.10 -7.28
C LYS A 134 -11.95 -1.10 -6.31
N PRO A 135 -11.09 -1.10 -5.28
CA PRO A 135 -11.07 -2.13 -4.26
C PRO A 135 -12.45 -2.37 -3.62
N GLY A 136 -13.17 -1.31 -3.26
CA GLY A 136 -14.51 -1.39 -2.66
C GLY A 136 -15.57 -2.08 -3.55
N GLU A 137 -15.38 -2.07 -4.86
CA GLU A 137 -16.27 -2.70 -5.84
C GLU A 137 -16.02 -4.21 -5.98
N LEU A 138 -14.91 -4.72 -5.42
CA LEU A 138 -14.58 -6.16 -5.39
C LEU A 138 -15.08 -6.88 -4.12
N VAL A 139 -15.53 -6.15 -3.11
CA VAL A 139 -15.90 -6.70 -1.79
C VAL A 139 -17.04 -7.71 -1.90
N ASP A 140 -16.90 -8.87 -1.23
CA ASP A 140 -17.99 -9.85 -1.09
C ASP A 140 -19.26 -9.16 -0.58
N PRO A 141 -20.42 -9.30 -1.27
CA PRO A 141 -21.65 -8.63 -0.87
C PRO A 141 -22.13 -8.91 0.55
N ARG A 142 -21.68 -9.99 1.18
CA ARG A 142 -22.00 -10.37 2.56
C ARG A 142 -21.13 -9.64 3.58
N ASN A 143 -19.93 -9.19 3.20
CA ASN A 143 -18.98 -8.50 4.08
C ASN A 143 -19.30 -6.99 4.10
N GLN A 144 -20.38 -6.63 4.81
CA GLN A 144 -20.80 -5.23 4.92
C GLN A 144 -19.77 -4.36 5.64
N GLU A 145 -19.02 -4.94 6.59
CA GLU A 145 -18.01 -4.20 7.34
C GLU A 145 -16.84 -3.78 6.46
N LEU A 146 -16.27 -4.70 5.66
CA LEU A 146 -15.21 -4.36 4.71
C LEU A 146 -15.65 -3.27 3.72
N ARG A 147 -16.90 -3.36 3.25
CA ARG A 147 -17.47 -2.33 2.39
C ARG A 147 -17.53 -0.99 3.11
N ALA A 148 -17.97 -0.97 4.36
CA ALA A 148 -18.07 0.25 5.16
C ALA A 148 -16.68 0.87 5.46
N ILE A 149 -15.66 0.05 5.70
CA ILE A 149 -14.26 0.49 5.86
C ILE A 149 -13.80 1.24 4.60
N LEU A 150 -13.92 0.60 3.43
CA LEU A 150 -13.47 1.20 2.17
C LEU A 150 -14.29 2.43 1.77
N GLN A 151 -15.61 2.44 1.99
CA GLN A 151 -16.44 3.61 1.73
C GLN A 151 -16.07 4.80 2.62
N ARG A 152 -15.78 4.57 3.91
CA ARG A 152 -15.30 5.62 4.82
C ARG A 152 -13.96 6.17 4.36
N ALA A 153 -13.03 5.31 3.97
CA ALA A 153 -11.74 5.74 3.46
C ALA A 153 -11.87 6.54 2.16
N GLU A 154 -12.68 6.09 1.19
CA GLU A 154 -12.95 6.86 -0.03
C GLU A 154 -13.51 8.25 0.27
N PHE A 155 -14.43 8.35 1.24
CA PHE A 155 -14.97 9.65 1.66
C PHE A 155 -13.92 10.53 2.33
N ALA A 156 -13.06 9.96 3.19
CA ALA A 156 -11.96 10.68 3.84
C ALA A 156 -10.97 11.26 2.82
N PHE A 157 -10.62 10.49 1.78
CA PHE A 157 -9.76 10.97 0.69
C PHE A 157 -10.42 12.10 -0.11
N LEU A 158 -11.72 12.00 -0.41
CA LEU A 158 -12.45 13.06 -1.12
C LEU A 158 -12.55 14.34 -0.29
N ALA A 159 -12.86 14.21 1.00
CA ALA A 159 -12.94 15.35 1.90
C ALA A 159 -11.57 16.00 2.14
N GLY A 160 -10.50 15.21 2.25
CA GLY A 160 -9.13 15.70 2.42
C GLY A 160 -8.58 16.45 1.19
N ASP A 161 -9.04 16.11 -0.01
CA ASP A 161 -8.68 16.78 -1.27
C ASP A 161 -9.40 18.14 -1.43
N ASP A 162 -10.55 18.33 -0.76
CA ASP A 162 -11.40 19.52 -0.84
C ASP A 162 -11.00 20.66 0.14
N VAL A 163 -9.99 20.45 1.00
CA VAL A 163 -9.65 21.39 2.09
C VAL A 163 -8.58 22.45 1.74
N VAL A 164 -8.29 22.72 0.45
CA VAL A 164 -7.26 23.70 0.01
C VAL A 164 -7.76 24.43 -1.26
N ARG A 165 -8.09 25.73 -1.34
CA ARG A 165 -7.75 26.95 -0.58
C ARG A 165 -8.99 27.86 -0.47
N GLU A 166 -9.26 28.43 0.70
CA GLU A 166 -9.90 29.75 0.75
C GLU A 166 -8.84 30.75 0.23
N ASP A 167 -9.14 31.42 -0.88
CA ASP A 167 -8.31 32.49 -1.44
C ASP A 167 -8.19 33.61 -0.39
N GLY A 168 -7.10 33.58 0.36
CA GLY A 168 -6.64 34.72 1.15
C GLY A 168 -6.03 35.76 0.22
N ASP A 169 -6.86 36.66 -0.30
CA ASP A 169 -6.42 38.00 -0.72
C ASP A 169 -7.40 39.06 -0.21
N ASP A 170 -7.42 39.24 1.11
CA ASP A 170 -7.84 40.50 1.73
C ASP A 170 -6.64 41.48 1.71
N GLY A 171 -6.50 42.20 0.59
CA GLY A 171 -5.51 43.25 0.38
C GLY A 171 -6.15 44.60 0.00
N GLN A 172 -6.48 45.40 1.02
CA GLN A 172 -6.95 46.80 0.94
C GLN A 172 -6.27 47.68 -0.13
N GLY A 173 -7.08 48.42 -0.89
CA GLY A 173 -6.65 49.52 -1.74
C GLY A 173 -7.72 50.62 -1.81
N SER A 174 -7.74 51.48 -0.78
CA SER A 174 -8.50 52.73 -0.73
C SER A 174 -8.07 53.68 -1.85
N GLY A 175 -9.02 54.33 -2.52
CA GLY A 175 -8.78 55.38 -3.50
C GLY A 175 -10.07 56.03 -3.99
N SER A 176 -10.67 56.87 -3.15
CA SER A 176 -11.61 57.90 -3.62
C SER A 176 -10.84 58.91 -4.46
N GLU A 177 -11.28 59.17 -5.69
CA GLU A 177 -11.10 60.48 -6.31
C GLU A 177 -12.44 60.91 -6.92
N SER A 178 -12.95 62.02 -6.39
CA SER A 178 -13.98 62.86 -6.97
C SER A 178 -13.27 63.99 -7.72
N ASP A 179 -13.50 64.13 -9.02
CA ASP A 179 -13.87 65.37 -9.74
C ASP A 179 -14.22 65.01 -11.20
#